data_AF-A0A227IZM9-F1
#
_entry.id   AF-A0A227IZM9-F1
#
_cell.length_a   1.000
_cell.length_b   1.000
_cell.length_c   1.000
_cell.angle_alpha   90.00
_cell.angle_beta   90.00
_cell.angle_gamma   90.00
#
_symmetry.space_group_name_H-M   'P 1'
#
loop_
_entity.id
_entity.type
_entity.pdbx_description
1 polymer ?
#
loop_
_entity_poly.entity_id
_entity_poly.type
_entity_poly.pdbx_seq_one_letter_code
_entity_poly.pdbx_strand_id
1 'polypeptide(L)'
;AVLIVSIHRADGSPMPVAAARYPLGSFPRTVVLDDGNAMMQGQKLSSLEKLIVRVRADSDGNVATRDQDWHGESDVVEFGQPVAVTIDK
;
A
#
# COMPACT_ATOMS: atom_id res chain seq x y z
N ALA A 1 3.18 8.71 -14.01
CA ALA A 1 2.65 8.77 -12.65
C ALA A 1 1.86 7.52 -12.27
N VAL A 2 2.19 6.88 -11.15
CA VAL A 2 1.59 5.66 -10.63
C VAL A 2 1.28 5.78 -9.14
N LEU A 3 0.18 5.19 -8.71
CA LEU A 3 -0.17 5.00 -7.30
C LEU A 3 0.25 3.59 -6.91
N ILE A 4 1.15 3.48 -5.95
CA ILE A 4 1.63 2.23 -5.39
C ILE A 4 0.98 2.07 -4.03
N VAL A 5 0.29 0.95 -3.83
CA VAL A 5 -0.31 0.59 -2.55
C VAL A 5 0.37 -0.69 -2.09
N SER A 6 0.98 -0.65 -0.91
CA SER A 6 1.67 -1.78 -0.32
C SER A 6 1.13 -2.07 1.07
N ILE A 7 0.94 -3.35 1.35
CA ILE A 7 0.47 -3.81 2.66
C ILE A 7 1.63 -4.43 3.40
N HIS A 8 1.88 -3.90 4.58
CA HIS A 8 2.91 -4.33 5.49
C HIS A 8 2.30 -5.04 6.69
N ARG A 9 3.13 -5.82 7.35
CA ARG A 9 2.79 -6.37 8.66
C ARG A 9 2.75 -5.26 9.70
N ALA A 10 1.90 -5.46 10.71
CA ALA A 10 1.84 -4.57 11.87
C ALA A 10 3.13 -4.57 12.71
N ASP A 11 4.06 -5.50 12.47
CA ASP A 11 5.38 -5.55 13.11
C ASP A 11 6.36 -4.48 12.58
N GLY A 12 5.96 -3.69 11.57
CA GLY A 12 6.79 -2.63 10.99
C GLY A 12 7.83 -3.12 9.97
N SER A 13 7.77 -4.38 9.54
CA SER A 13 8.70 -4.95 8.56
C SER A 13 8.78 -4.09 7.28
N PRO A 14 10.01 -3.81 6.79
CA PRO A 14 10.20 -2.99 5.59
C PRO A 14 9.70 -3.68 4.31
N MET A 15 9.60 -5.01 4.33
CA MET A 15 9.11 -5.78 3.19
C MET A 15 7.58 -5.86 3.21
N PRO A 16 6.90 -5.43 2.13
CA PRO A 16 5.47 -5.59 2.00
C PRO A 16 5.09 -7.06 1.74
N VAL A 17 3.94 -7.46 2.25
CA VAL A 17 3.34 -8.78 2.01
C VAL A 17 2.61 -8.80 0.67
N ALA A 18 1.91 -7.71 0.36
CA ALA A 18 1.23 -7.53 -0.92
C ALA A 18 1.49 -6.12 -1.45
N ALA A 19 1.52 -5.98 -2.77
CA ALA A 19 1.61 -4.68 -3.40
C ALA A 19 0.83 -4.65 -4.71
N ALA A 20 0.18 -3.53 -4.96
CA ALA A 20 -0.54 -3.27 -6.19
C ALA A 20 -0.12 -1.91 -6.76
N ARG A 21 -0.07 -1.84 -8.08
CA ARG A 21 0.21 -0.61 -8.82
C ARG A 21 -1.04 -0.22 -9.58
N TYR A 22 -1.41 1.04 -9.46
CA TYR A 22 -2.53 1.62 -10.17
C TYR A 22 -2.09 2.88 -10.92
N PRO A 23 -2.72 3.22 -12.06
CA PRO A 23 -2.47 4.52 -12.70
C PRO A 23 -2.90 5.65 -11.77
N LEU A 24 -2.12 6.72 -11.69
CA LEU A 24 -2.51 7.92 -10.93
C LEU A 24 -3.73 8.57 -11.62
N GLY A 25 -4.73 8.97 -10.85
CA GLY A 25 -5.99 9.50 -11.38
C GLY A 25 -6.65 10.47 -10.40
N SER A 26 -7.98 10.59 -10.47
CA SER A 26 -8.75 11.44 -9.56
C SER A 26 -8.88 10.83 -8.17
N PHE A 27 -8.86 11.69 -7.16
CA PHE A 27 -9.10 11.35 -5.75
C PHE A 27 -10.44 11.96 -5.27
N PRO A 28 -11.11 11.39 -4.25
CA PRO A 28 -10.77 10.15 -3.53
C PRO A 28 -10.95 8.91 -4.41
N ARG A 29 -10.14 7.88 -4.15
CA ARG A 29 -10.17 6.62 -4.90
C ARG A 29 -10.19 5.42 -3.96
N THR A 30 -11.04 4.45 -4.29
CA THR A 30 -11.05 3.14 -3.65
C THR A 30 -10.28 2.13 -4.50
N VAL A 31 -9.44 1.34 -3.85
CA VAL A 31 -8.74 0.21 -4.45
C VAL A 31 -9.00 -1.04 -3.62
N VAL A 32 -8.92 -2.20 -4.26
CA VAL A 32 -9.07 -3.50 -3.60
C VAL A 32 -7.78 -4.27 -3.80
N LEU A 33 -7.24 -4.79 -2.70
CA LEU A 33 -6.12 -5.71 -2.68
C LEU A 33 -6.60 -7.04 -2.12
N ASP A 34 -6.13 -8.13 -2.73
CA ASP A 34 -6.44 -9.49 -2.34
C ASP A 34 -5.18 -10.37 -2.31
N ASP A 35 -5.38 -11.68 -2.08
CA ASP A 35 -4.29 -12.66 -2.06
C ASP A 35 -3.55 -12.80 -3.39
N GLY A 36 -4.15 -12.37 -4.52
CA GLY A 36 -3.50 -12.30 -5.82
C GLY A 36 -2.47 -11.18 -5.92
N ASN A 37 -2.49 -10.20 -5.02
CA ASN A 37 -1.49 -9.15 -4.92
C ASN A 37 -0.31 -9.50 -4.00
N ALA A 38 -0.31 -10.70 -3.42
CA ALA A 38 0.77 -11.17 -2.58
C ALA A 38 2.10 -11.23 -3.35
N MET A 39 3.16 -10.68 -2.76
CA MET A 39 4.49 -10.61 -3.40
C MET A 39 5.31 -11.87 -3.22
N MET A 40 5.05 -12.64 -2.15
CA MET A 40 5.80 -13.86 -1.83
C MET A 40 4.86 -15.07 -1.84
N GLN A 41 5.28 -16.14 -2.52
CA GLN A 41 4.57 -17.42 -2.46
C GLN A 41 4.52 -17.92 -1.00
N GLY A 42 3.32 -18.27 -0.54
CA GLY A 42 3.08 -18.72 0.83
C GLY A 42 2.84 -17.60 1.86
N GLN A 43 2.85 -16.34 1.45
CA GLN A 43 2.54 -15.19 2.32
C GLN A 43 1.33 -14.45 1.77
N LYS A 44 0.15 -14.97 2.12
CA LYS A 44 -1.13 -14.43 1.68
C LYS A 44 -1.50 -13.19 2.48
N LEU A 45 -2.26 -12.29 1.88
CA LEU A 45 -2.80 -11.14 2.56
C LEU A 45 -3.79 -11.56 3.66
N SER A 46 -4.62 -12.56 3.34
CA SER A 46 -5.58 -13.20 4.26
C SER A 46 -4.96 -13.92 5.45
N SER A 47 -3.63 -14.12 5.45
CA SER A 47 -2.92 -14.71 6.60
C SER A 47 -2.58 -13.68 7.68
N LEU A 48 -2.78 -12.39 7.40
CA LEU A 48 -2.51 -11.31 8.35
C LEU A 48 -3.76 -11.04 9.18
N GLU A 49 -3.61 -11.01 10.50
CA GLU A 49 -4.67 -10.50 11.39
C GLU A 49 -4.67 -8.97 11.43
N LYS A 50 -3.46 -8.40 11.48
CA LYS A 50 -3.21 -6.96 11.53
C LYS A 50 -2.22 -6.53 10.47
N LEU A 51 -2.49 -5.38 9.87
CA LEU A 51 -1.73 -4.87 8.75
C LEU A 51 -1.61 -3.34 8.80
N ILE A 52 -0.63 -2.83 8.07
CA ILE A 52 -0.40 -1.40 7.85
C ILE A 52 -0.47 -1.18 6.33
N VAL A 53 -1.27 -0.20 5.90
CA VAL A 53 -1.37 0.17 4.50
C VAL A 53 -0.48 1.38 4.25
N ARG A 54 0.46 1.23 3.32
CA ARG A 54 1.29 2.33 2.83
C ARG A 54 0.88 2.66 1.40
N VAL A 55 0.75 3.94 1.13
CA VAL A 55 0.39 4.46 -0.18
C VAL A 55 1.45 5.46 -0.60
N ARG A 56 1.92 5.34 -1.84
CA ARG A 56 2.81 6.31 -2.47
C ARG A 56 2.30 6.66 -3.85
N ALA A 57 2.22 7.94 -4.19
CA ALA A 57 2.00 8.40 -5.55
C ALA A 57 3.31 8.94 -6.11
N ASP A 58 3.82 8.20 -7.09
CA ASP A 58 5.04 8.47 -7.83
C ASP A 58 4.65 9.16 -9.13
N SER A 59 5.22 10.34 -9.39
CA SER A 59 4.89 11.13 -10.58
C SER A 59 5.84 10.88 -11.76
N ASP A 60 7.10 10.53 -11.47
CA ASP A 60 8.22 10.46 -12.42
C ASP A 60 8.56 9.02 -12.89
N GLY A 61 7.94 8.01 -12.27
CA GLY A 61 8.17 6.60 -12.54
C GLY A 61 9.43 6.03 -11.87
N ASN A 62 10.07 6.80 -10.98
CA ASN A 62 11.30 6.43 -10.32
C ASN A 62 11.06 6.04 -8.86
N VAL A 63 11.11 4.72 -8.62
CA VAL A 63 10.71 4.14 -7.34
C VAL A 63 11.60 4.55 -6.15
N ALA A 64 12.77 5.13 -6.44
CA ALA A 64 13.77 5.54 -5.48
C ALA A 64 13.68 7.02 -5.03
N THR A 65 12.89 7.87 -5.70
CA THR A 65 12.82 9.31 -5.38
C THR A 65 11.87 9.56 -4.20
N ARG A 66 12.36 9.34 -2.97
CA ARG A 66 11.53 9.43 -1.75
C ARG A 66 11.16 10.85 -1.34
N ASP A 67 12.00 11.85 -1.65
CA ASP A 67 11.90 13.20 -1.07
C ASP A 67 10.89 14.13 -1.77
N GLN A 68 10.26 13.70 -2.87
CA GLN A 68 9.28 14.52 -3.60
C GLN A 68 7.98 13.79 -3.97
N ASP A 69 7.85 12.54 -3.52
CA ASP A 69 6.68 11.71 -3.78
C ASP A 69 5.64 11.89 -2.69
N TRP A 70 4.37 11.96 -3.11
CA TRP A 70 3.26 11.96 -2.17
C TRP A 70 3.21 10.60 -1.49
N HIS A 71 3.12 10.56 -0.17
CA HIS A 71 3.07 9.31 0.58
C HIS A 71 2.15 9.41 1.79
N GLY A 72 1.76 8.25 2.32
CA GLY A 72 0.92 8.15 3.51
C GLY A 72 0.93 6.74 4.04
N GLU A 73 0.68 6.63 5.34
CA GLU A 73 0.61 5.36 6.07
C GLU A 73 -0.66 5.36 6.92
N SER A 74 -1.34 4.22 6.98
CA SER A 74 -2.45 4.00 7.91
C SER A 74 -1.93 3.64 9.30
N ASP A 75 -2.76 3.81 10.31
CA ASP A 75 -2.58 3.09 11.58
C ASP A 75 -2.62 1.56 11.36
N VAL A 76 -2.26 0.80 12.40
CA VAL A 76 -2.47 -0.64 12.41
C VAL A 76 -3.96 -0.94 12.36
N VAL A 77 -4.38 -1.64 11.31
CA VAL A 77 -5.78 -2.02 11.08
C VAL A 77 -5.93 -3.54 11.09
N GLU A 78 -7.15 -4.00 11.38
CA GLU A 78 -7.49 -5.41 11.26
C GLU A 78 -7.82 -5.79 9.81
N PHE A 79 -7.43 -6.99 9.41
CA PHE A 79 -7.76 -7.51 8.08
C PHE A 79 -9.28 -7.56 7.86
N GLY A 80 -9.71 -7.15 6.66
CA GLY A 80 -11.13 -7.12 6.27
C GLY A 80 -11.85 -5.80 6.60
N GLN A 81 -11.19 -4.85 7.29
CA GLN A 81 -11.76 -3.52 7.50
C GLN A 81 -11.37 -2.56 6.37
N PRO A 82 -12.28 -1.64 5.94
CA PRO A 82 -11.92 -0.55 5.06
C PRO A 82 -10.88 0.37 5.71
N VAL A 83 -9.85 0.75 4.95
CA VAL A 83 -8.77 1.63 5.42
C VAL A 83 -8.79 2.90 4.61
N ALA A 84 -8.90 4.04 5.30
CA ALA A 84 -8.71 5.36 4.70
C ALA A 84 -7.26 5.79 4.92
N VAL A 85 -6.56 6.16 3.85
CA VAL A 85 -5.21 6.70 3.92
C VAL A 85 -5.18 8.06 3.26
N THR A 86 -4.72 9.06 4.00
CA THR A 86 -4.40 10.37 3.45
C THR A 86 -2.95 10.34 3.00
N ILE A 87 -2.67 10.82 1.79
CA ILE A 87 -1.32 11.04 1.30
C ILE A 87 -1.03 12.54 1.26
N ASP A 88 0.16 12.93 1.70
CA ASP A 88 0.68 14.29 1.64
C ASP A 88 2.07 14.31 0.99
N LYS A 89 2.59 15.51 0.72
CA LYS A 89 3.88 15.74 0.07
C LYS A 89 4.81 16.46 1.01
#